data_AF-A0A4Z0GGV4-F1
#
_entry.id   AF-A0A4Z0GGV4-F1
#
_cell.length_a   1.000
_cell.length_b   1.000
_cell.length_c   1.000
_cell.angle_alpha   90.00
_cell.angle_beta   90.00
_cell.angle_gamma   90.00
#
_symmetry.space_group_name_H-M   'P 1'
#
loop_
_entity.id
_entity.type
_entity.pdbx_description
1 polymer ?
#
loop_
_entity_poly.entity_id
_entity_poly.type
_entity_poly.pdbx_seq_one_letter_code
_entity_poly.pdbx_strand_id
1 'polypeptide(L)'
;MQKRSLAPQRGFFPQPSYLIGTYKEDGSPNFALITWVTFCSVNPPMLMFASRGKKLTRELVEKNGIFSANLVSTDMMYMADYFGNTSGYKKNKCDEIGCM
;
A
#
# COMPACT_ATOMS: atom_id res chain seq x y z
N MET A 1 10.42 -35.32 -7.11
CA MET A 1 9.89 -34.21 -7.96
C MET A 1 11.08 -33.43 -8.51
N GLN A 2 11.16 -33.19 -9.83
CA GLN A 2 12.29 -32.48 -10.45
C GLN A 2 12.08 -30.96 -10.41
N LYS A 3 13.10 -30.20 -9.98
CA LYS A 3 13.04 -28.73 -9.98
C LYS A 3 13.01 -28.22 -11.43
N ARG A 4 12.19 -27.19 -11.70
CA ARG A 4 12.15 -26.49 -12.98
C ARG A 4 12.75 -25.10 -12.81
N SER A 5 13.65 -24.72 -13.73
CA SER A 5 14.12 -23.35 -13.82
C SER A 5 13.02 -22.48 -14.41
N LEU A 6 12.77 -21.33 -13.80
CA LEU A 6 11.81 -20.33 -14.27
C LEU A 6 12.57 -19.06 -14.61
N ALA A 7 12.11 -18.33 -15.63
CA ALA A 7 12.66 -17.01 -15.91
C ALA A 7 12.45 -16.06 -14.71
N PRO A 8 13.37 -15.10 -14.47
CA PRO A 8 13.20 -14.11 -13.41
C PRO A 8 11.85 -13.40 -13.52
N GLN A 9 11.06 -13.45 -12.45
CA GLN A 9 9.72 -12.88 -12.38
C GLN A 9 9.51 -12.18 -11.04
N ARG A 10 8.56 -11.25 -11.00
CA ARG A 10 8.13 -10.55 -9.77
C ARG A 10 7.16 -11.43 -8.93
N GLY A 11 7.43 -12.73 -8.90
CA GLY A 11 6.64 -13.73 -8.18
C GLY A 11 7.27 -14.03 -6.83
N PHE A 12 6.98 -13.19 -5.84
CA PHE A 12 7.30 -13.45 -4.44
C PHE A 12 6.00 -13.85 -3.74
N PHE A 13 5.93 -15.01 -3.09
CA PHE A 13 4.67 -15.54 -2.54
C PHE A 13 4.88 -16.13 -1.14
N PRO A 14 3.91 -15.95 -0.22
CA PRO A 14 2.75 -15.06 -0.34
C PRO A 14 3.16 -13.57 -0.28
N GLN A 15 2.39 -12.69 -0.91
CA GLN A 15 2.54 -11.25 -0.70
C GLN A 15 1.48 -10.79 0.29
N PRO A 16 1.88 -10.18 1.42
CA PRO A 16 0.91 -9.56 2.29
C PRO A 16 0.26 -8.38 1.57
N SER A 17 -1.03 -8.16 1.79
CA SER A 17 -1.74 -7.00 1.23
C SER A 17 -1.98 -5.98 2.32
N TYR A 18 -1.41 -4.78 2.16
CA TYR A 18 -1.58 -3.68 3.09
C TYR A 18 -2.16 -2.47 2.38
N LEU A 19 -3.12 -1.79 3.02
CA LEU A 19 -3.51 -0.43 2.68
C LEU A 19 -2.62 0.55 3.43
N ILE A 20 -1.77 1.27 2.70
CA ILE A 20 -0.96 2.36 3.24
C ILE A 20 -1.81 3.62 3.28
N GLY A 21 -2.09 4.08 4.49
CA GLY A 21 -2.87 5.29 4.77
C GLY A 21 -1.98 6.52 4.92
N THR A 22 -2.44 7.63 4.38
CA THR A 22 -1.79 8.95 4.37
C THR A 22 -2.85 10.04 4.44
N TYR A 23 -2.46 11.24 4.88
CA TYR A 23 -3.31 12.43 4.80
C TYR A 23 -2.78 13.40 3.75
N LYS A 24 -3.69 14.00 2.99
CA LYS A 24 -3.40 15.16 2.14
C LYS A 24 -3.26 16.41 3.00
N GLU A 25 -2.82 17.51 2.38
CA GLU A 25 -2.63 18.80 3.06
C GLU A 25 -3.92 19.39 3.61
N ASP A 26 -5.06 19.13 2.94
CA ASP A 26 -6.40 19.54 3.38
C ASP A 26 -6.97 18.64 4.51
N GLY A 27 -6.18 17.66 4.99
CA GLY A 27 -6.60 16.70 6.01
C GLY A 27 -7.44 15.53 5.47
N SER A 28 -7.73 15.47 4.17
CA SER A 28 -8.49 14.35 3.60
C SER A 28 -7.65 13.06 3.59
N PRO A 29 -8.25 11.89 3.92
CA PRO A 29 -7.54 10.61 3.91
C PRO A 29 -7.28 10.09 2.49
N ASN A 30 -6.16 9.40 2.31
CA ASN A 30 -5.78 8.71 1.09
C ASN A 30 -5.17 7.34 1.41
N PHE A 31 -5.64 6.29 0.74
CA PHE A 31 -5.15 4.92 0.90
C PHE A 31 -4.59 4.37 -0.41
N ALA A 32 -3.53 3.56 -0.36
CA ALA A 32 -3.06 2.80 -1.53
C ALA A 32 -2.77 1.35 -1.15
N LEU A 33 -3.16 0.41 -2.02
CA LEU A 33 -2.78 -0.99 -1.88
C LEU A 33 -1.30 -1.17 -2.22
N ILE A 34 -0.53 -1.72 -1.27
CA ILE A 34 0.89 -2.03 -1.43
C ILE A 34 1.13 -3.46 -0.92
N THR A 35 1.80 -4.27 -1.75
CA THR A 35 2.09 -5.68 -1.42
C THR A 35 3.56 -5.93 -1.11
N TRP A 36 4.43 -4.95 -1.39
CA TRP A 36 5.87 -5.04 -1.12
C TRP A 36 6.16 -4.40 0.23
N VAL A 37 5.81 -5.11 1.31
CA VAL A 37 5.93 -4.67 2.70
C VAL A 37 6.67 -5.73 3.51
N THR A 38 7.62 -5.30 4.34
CA THR A 38 8.37 -6.20 5.25
C THR A 38 8.87 -5.46 6.48
N PHE A 39 9.09 -6.19 7.58
CA PHE A 39 9.93 -5.69 8.66
C PHE A 39 11.38 -5.55 8.18
N CYS A 40 12.05 -4.49 8.61
CA CYS A 40 13.47 -4.23 8.33
C CYS A 40 14.32 -4.11 9.59
N SER A 41 13.71 -4.08 10.78
CA SER A 41 14.42 -4.11 12.06
C SER A 41 13.51 -4.65 13.17
N VAL A 42 14.14 -5.29 14.16
CA VAL A 42 13.48 -5.78 15.38
C VAL A 42 13.59 -4.76 16.52
N ASN A 43 14.74 -4.11 16.67
CA ASN A 43 14.97 -3.12 17.72
C ASN A 43 15.77 -1.90 17.18
N PRO A 44 15.12 -0.74 16.95
CA PRO A 44 13.69 -0.51 17.11
C PRO A 44 12.88 -1.29 16.06
N PRO A 45 11.61 -1.63 16.33
CA PRO A 45 10.76 -2.29 15.35
C PRO A 45 10.50 -1.34 14.18
N MET A 46 10.88 -1.75 12.97
CA MET A 46 10.72 -0.93 11.76
C MET A 46 10.08 -1.74 10.64
N LEU A 47 9.16 -1.09 9.92
CA LEU A 47 8.50 -1.60 8.74
C LEU A 47 8.87 -0.73 7.54
N MET A 48 9.16 -1.38 6.43
CA MET A 48 9.39 -0.72 5.15
C MET A 48 8.37 -1.19 4.12
N PHE A 49 8.01 -0.29 3.21
CA PHE A 49 7.27 -0.64 2.01
C PHE A 49 7.97 -0.05 0.78
N ALA A 50 7.82 -0.73 -0.36
CA ALA A 50 8.31 -0.24 -1.63
C ALA A 50 7.14 0.27 -2.49
N SER A 51 7.29 1.47 -3.03
CA SER A 51 6.35 2.06 -3.98
C SER A 51 7.05 2.43 -5.28
N ARG A 52 6.51 1.98 -6.41
CA ARG A 52 7.08 2.20 -7.73
C ARG A 52 6.55 3.49 -8.36
N GLY A 53 7.48 4.29 -8.88
CA GLY A 53 7.17 5.49 -9.65
C GLY A 53 6.58 6.62 -8.80
N LYS A 54 5.97 7.61 -9.46
CA LYS A 54 5.28 8.71 -8.79
C LYS A 54 3.88 8.27 -8.38
N LYS A 55 3.62 8.29 -7.07
CA LYS A 55 2.36 7.94 -6.44
C LYS A 55 2.11 8.95 -5.33
N LEU A 56 0.89 9.46 -5.22
CA LEU A 56 0.53 10.45 -4.20
C LEU A 56 0.90 9.94 -2.79
N THR A 57 0.62 8.67 -2.49
CA THR A 57 1.00 8.06 -1.20
C THR A 57 2.50 8.19 -0.92
N ARG A 58 3.38 7.96 -1.90
CA ARG A 58 4.84 8.09 -1.71
C ARG A 58 5.21 9.54 -1.42
N GLU A 59 4.69 10.48 -2.20
CA GLU A 59 4.95 11.91 -2.04
C GLU A 59 4.50 12.41 -0.65
N LEU A 60 3.33 11.97 -0.19
CA LEU A 60 2.81 12.31 1.13
C LEU A 60 3.66 11.69 2.26
N VAL A 61 4.14 10.45 2.11
CA VAL A 61 5.04 9.83 3.10
C VAL A 61 6.40 10.53 3.13
N GLU A 62 6.99 10.82 1.97
CA GLU A 62 8.28 11.54 1.89
C GLU A 62 8.16 12.96 2.46
N LYS A 63 7.03 13.65 2.22
CA LYS A 63 6.78 15.01 2.73
C LYS A 63 6.48 15.04 4.23
N ASN A 64 5.60 14.16 4.70
CA ASN A 64 5.04 14.23 6.05
C ASN A 64 5.77 13.34 7.06
N GLY A 65 6.54 12.34 6.59
CA GLY A 65 7.25 11.37 7.43
C GLY A 65 6.33 10.41 8.20
N ILE A 66 5.04 10.36 7.87
CA ILE A 66 4.01 9.63 8.63
C ILE A 66 3.12 8.82 7.68
N PHE A 67 2.82 7.57 8.06
CA PHE A 67 1.84 6.71 7.40
C PHE A 67 1.24 5.69 8.37
N SER A 68 0.12 5.08 7.98
CA SER A 68 -0.40 3.86 8.61
C SER A 68 -0.29 2.66 7.67
N ALA A 69 -0.12 1.46 8.23
CA ALA A 69 -0.14 0.21 7.47
C ALA A 69 -1.27 -0.68 7.99
N ASN A 70 -2.28 -0.94 7.16
CA ASN A 70 -3.50 -1.65 7.55
C ASN A 70 -3.56 -2.98 6.80
N LEU A 71 -3.52 -4.10 7.53
CA LEU A 71 -3.60 -5.43 6.94
C LEU A 71 -4.98 -5.63 6.30
N VAL A 72 -5.00 -6.02 5.04
CA VAL A 72 -6.25 -6.28 4.29
C VAL A 72 -6.83 -7.63 4.72
N SER A 73 -8.07 -7.63 5.20
CA SER A 73 -8.88 -8.84 5.38
C SER A 73 -9.69 -9.17 4.12
N THR A 74 -10.30 -10.34 4.09
CA THR A 74 -11.19 -10.75 2.99
C THR A 74 -12.34 -9.78 2.75
N ASP A 75 -12.90 -9.22 3.83
CA ASP A 75 -14.03 -8.28 3.75
C ASP A 75 -13.61 -6.93 3.17
N MET A 76 -12.32 -6.61 3.21
CA MET A 76 -11.75 -5.38 2.68
C MET A 76 -11.31 -5.51 1.21
N MET A 77 -11.49 -6.67 0.56
CA MET A 77 -10.97 -6.93 -0.78
C MET A 77 -11.47 -5.93 -1.82
N TYR A 78 -12.74 -5.51 -1.74
CA TYR A 78 -13.29 -4.50 -2.64
C TYR A 78 -12.60 -3.14 -2.47
N MET A 79 -12.28 -2.74 -1.23
CA MET A 79 -11.51 -1.53 -0.93
C MET A 79 -10.07 -1.64 -1.41
N ALA A 80 -9.43 -2.80 -1.18
CA ALA A 80 -8.07 -3.06 -1.62
C ALA A 80 -7.94 -2.91 -3.14
N ASP A 81 -8.84 -3.53 -3.90
CA ASP A 81 -8.86 -3.42 -5.36
C ASP A 81 -9.07 -1.97 -5.82
N TYR A 82 -10.06 -1.28 -5.25
CA TYR A 82 -10.34 0.11 -5.60
C TYR A 82 -9.15 1.04 -5.29
N PHE A 83 -8.54 0.94 -4.11
CA PHE A 83 -7.40 1.79 -3.73
C PHE A 83 -6.10 1.45 -4.49
N GLY A 84 -5.99 0.22 -5.01
CA GLY A 84 -4.89 -0.19 -5.89
C GLY A 84 -5.01 0.36 -7.32
N ASN A 85 -6.24 0.58 -7.79
CA ASN A 85 -6.51 0.98 -9.17
C ASN A 85 -6.88 2.47 -9.32
N THR A 86 -7.30 3.14 -8.25
CA THR A 86 -7.72 4.55 -8.30
C THR A 86 -6.60 5.51 -7.87
N SER A 87 -6.40 6.55 -8.68
CA SER A 87 -5.42 7.62 -8.42
C SER A 87 -5.93 8.60 -7.37
N GLY A 88 -5.11 8.86 -6.33
CA GLY A 88 -5.42 9.87 -5.31
C GLY A 88 -5.20 11.32 -5.74
N TYR A 89 -4.54 11.56 -6.88
CA TYR A 89 -4.22 12.91 -7.36
C TYR A 89 -5.45 13.71 -7.80
N LYS A 90 -6.41 13.04 -8.44
CA LYS A 90 -7.57 13.70 -9.07
C LYS A 90 -8.82 13.68 -8.21
N LYS A 91 -8.88 12.78 -7.23
CA LYS A 91 -10.09 12.43 -6.50
C LYS A 91 -9.79 12.21 -5.03
N ASN A 92 -10.77 12.49 -4.18
CA ASN A 92 -10.80 11.93 -2.84
C ASN A 92 -11.36 10.51 -2.95
N LYS A 93 -10.51 9.52 -2.68
CA LYS A 93 -10.88 8.11 -2.87
C LYS A 93 -11.85 7.62 -1.80
N CYS A 94 -11.86 8.27 -0.64
CA CYS A 94 -12.67 7.86 0.49
C CYS A 94 -14.14 8.23 0.31
N ASP A 95 -14.44 9.30 -0.44
CA ASP A 95 -15.81 9.76 -0.70
C ASP A 95 -16.61 8.76 -1.55
N GLU A 96 -15.97 8.03 -2.46
CA GLU A 96 -16.64 7.08 -3.35
C GLU A 96 -16.90 5.72 -2.68
N ILE A 97 -16.12 5.35 -1.66
CA ILE A 97 -16.16 4.02 -1.06
C ILE A 97 -16.65 4.02 0.40
N GLY A 98 -16.89 5.19 0.98
CA GLY A 98 -17.43 5.34 2.33
C GLY A 98 -16.44 4.91 3.42
N CYS A 99 -15.25 5.51 3.45
CA CYS A 99 -14.26 5.21 4.50
C CYS A 99 -14.57 5.82 5.88
N MET A 100 -15.73 6.47 6.03
CA MET A 100 -16.20 7.09 7.27
C MET A 100 -17.68 6.82 7.45
#